data_AF-A0AAW9E8Z5-F1
#
_entry.id   AF-A0AAW9E8Z5-F1
#
_cell.length_a   1.000
_cell.length_b   1.000
_cell.length_c   1.000
_cell.angle_alpha   90.00
_cell.angle_beta   90.00
_cell.angle_gamma   90.00
#
_symmetry.space_group_name_H-M   'P 1'
#
loop_
_entity.id
_entity.type
_entity.pdbx_description
1 polymer ?
#
loop_
_entity_poly.entity_id
_entity_poly.type
_entity_poly.pdbx_seq_one_letter_code
_entity_poly.pdbx_strand_id
1 'polypeptide(L)'
;ALKLSVSQITEEQLNNLERLLKETTVDSPEESMENAGTRFHRELARLCNNAFIIEGINDALRRLSRARWLDRAPSNPAWDEHREIFVALRSRDTDKAVELLATHLCESRLRLLDTITSSKRSLRARGIAIS
;
A
#
# COMPACT_ATOMS: atom_id res chain seq x y z
N ALA A 1 4.13 -0.67 -13.45
CA ALA A 1 5.36 -0.31 -12.72
C ALA A 1 6.27 -1.53 -12.54
N LEU A 2 5.93 -2.50 -11.67
CA LEU A 2 6.83 -3.64 -11.35
C LEU A 2 7.34 -4.45 -12.56
N LYS A 3 6.47 -4.81 -13.50
CA LYS A 3 6.89 -5.52 -14.72
C LYS A 3 7.90 -4.73 -15.57
N LEU A 4 7.88 -3.40 -15.50
CA LEU A 4 8.81 -2.52 -16.22
C LEU A 4 10.13 -2.31 -15.45
N SER A 5 10.19 -2.66 -14.17
CA SER A 5 11.36 -2.45 -13.32
C SER A 5 12.32 -3.64 -13.25
N VAL A 6 11.94 -4.80 -13.81
CA VAL A 6 12.67 -6.09 -13.72
C VAL A 6 14.19 -5.94 -13.93
N SER A 7 14.60 -5.14 -14.92
CA SER A 7 16.00 -4.99 -15.32
C SER A 7 16.71 -3.75 -14.75
N GLN A 8 16.03 -2.95 -13.92
CA GLN A 8 16.52 -1.63 -13.50
C GLN A 8 16.53 -1.40 -11.98
N ILE A 9 16.00 -2.33 -11.19
CA ILE A 9 15.98 -2.22 -9.73
C ILE A 9 17.41 -2.28 -9.18
N THR A 10 17.83 -1.19 -8.53
CA THR A 10 19.15 -1.09 -7.87
C THR A 10 19.08 -1.58 -6.42
N GLU A 11 20.23 -2.00 -5.87
CA GLU A 11 20.32 -2.36 -4.45
C GLU A 11 20.01 -1.18 -3.53
N GLU A 12 20.34 0.04 -3.92
CA GLU A 12 20.00 1.25 -3.16
C GLU A 12 18.48 1.42 -3.04
N GLN A 13 17.74 1.21 -4.13
CA GLN A 13 16.28 1.26 -4.14
C GLN A 13 15.68 0.19 -3.22
N LEU A 14 16.20 -1.05 -3.27
CA LEU A 14 15.75 -2.13 -2.38
C LEU A 14 16.07 -1.82 -0.91
N ASN A 15 17.24 -1.28 -0.61
CA ASN A 15 17.62 -0.90 0.76
C ASN A 15 16.73 0.23 1.31
N ASN A 16 16.34 1.19 0.46
CA ASN A 16 15.41 2.24 0.86
C ASN A 16 14.01 1.68 1.16
N LEU A 17 13.54 0.73 0.34
CA LEU A 17 12.26 0.05 0.55
C LEU A 17 12.27 -0.79 1.84
N GLU A 18 13.37 -1.49 2.13
CA GLU A 18 13.53 -2.26 3.36
C GLU A 18 13.51 -1.37 4.61
N ARG A 19 14.21 -0.22 4.56
CA ARG A 19 14.24 0.72 5.68
C ARG A 19 12.85 1.24 6.01
N LEU A 20 12.07 1.58 4.99
CA LEU A 20 10.67 1.99 5.14
C LEU A 20 9.83 0.93 5.86
N LEU A 21 10.00 -0.34 5.52
CA LEU A 21 9.26 -1.45 6.14
C LEU A 21 9.72 -1.75 7.58
N LYS A 22 10.98 -1.46 7.92
CA LYS A 22 11.53 -1.61 9.27
C LYS A 22 11.17 -0.46 10.20
N GLU A 23 11.13 0.77 9.70
CA GLU A 23 10.75 1.97 10.46
C GLU A 23 9.26 1.94 10.86
N THR A 24 8.46 1.15 10.15
CA THR A 24 7.04 0.97 10.46
C THR A 24 6.86 -0.24 11.36
N THR A 25 6.70 0.03 12.65
CA THR A 25 6.43 -0.98 13.67
C THR A 25 5.01 -0.82 14.22
N VAL A 26 4.52 -1.84 14.92
CA VAL A 26 3.19 -1.81 15.57
C VAL A 26 3.10 -0.68 16.61
N ASP A 27 4.24 -0.26 17.16
CA ASP A 27 4.35 0.82 18.16
C ASP A 27 4.55 2.22 17.53
N SER A 28 4.59 2.32 16.21
CA SER A 28 4.77 3.60 15.53
C SER A 28 3.53 4.49 15.71
N PRO A 29 3.69 5.82 15.91
CA PRO A 29 2.55 6.74 15.99
C PRO A 29 1.65 6.62 14.74
N GLU A 30 0.32 6.70 14.91
CA GLU A 30 -0.65 6.53 13.81
C GLU A 30 -0.36 7.42 12.59
N GLU A 31 0.12 8.65 12.82
CA GLU A 31 0.48 9.61 11.78
C GLU A 31 1.71 9.16 10.96
N SER A 32 2.63 8.43 11.59
CA SER A 32 3.78 7.81 10.93
C SER A 32 3.38 6.56 10.12
N MET A 33 2.39 5.80 10.60
CA MET A 33 1.86 4.62 9.92
C MET A 33 1.07 4.95 8.66
N GLU A 34 0.25 6.01 8.69
CA GLU A 34 -0.50 6.50 7.52
C GLU A 34 0.43 6.86 6.35
N ASN A 35 1.57 7.47 6.68
CA ASN A 35 2.57 7.86 5.70
C ASN A 35 3.30 6.63 5.13
N ALA A 36 3.56 5.61 5.94
CA ALA A 36 4.36 4.46 5.55
C ALA A 36 3.75 3.61 4.43
N GLY A 37 2.47 3.24 4.52
CA GLY A 37 1.81 2.44 3.47
C GLY A 37 1.70 3.18 2.13
N THR A 38 1.40 4.49 2.17
CA THR A 38 1.39 5.31 0.95
C THR A 38 2.81 5.49 0.39
N ARG A 39 3.83 5.70 1.24
CA ARG A 39 5.23 5.76 0.83
C ARG A 39 5.68 4.47 0.17
N PHE A 40 5.24 3.31 0.65
CA PHE A 40 5.60 2.01 0.07
C PHE A 40 5.18 1.92 -1.39
N HIS A 41 3.91 2.25 -1.69
CA HIS A 41 3.44 2.28 -3.07
C HIS A 41 4.17 3.30 -3.96
N ARG A 42 4.58 4.45 -3.40
CA ARG A 42 5.37 5.45 -4.13
C ARG A 42 6.77 4.95 -4.46
N GLU A 43 7.45 4.32 -3.50
CA GLU A 43 8.78 3.75 -3.74
C GLU A 43 8.71 2.60 -4.76
N LEU A 44 7.68 1.73 -4.69
CA LEU A 44 7.43 0.73 -5.73
C LEU A 44 7.20 1.35 -7.12
N ALA A 45 6.50 2.48 -7.20
CA ALA A 45 6.30 3.19 -8.46
C ALA A 45 7.63 3.72 -9.02
N ARG A 46 8.51 4.26 -8.16
CA ARG A 46 9.81 4.79 -8.57
C ARG A 46 10.73 3.74 -9.18
N LEU A 47 10.56 2.46 -8.84
CA LEU A 47 11.34 1.36 -9.41
C LEU A 47 11.25 1.28 -10.94
N CYS A 48 10.14 1.70 -11.55
CA CYS A 48 9.98 1.62 -13.00
C CYS A 48 10.64 2.76 -13.78
N ASN A 49 11.22 3.75 -13.08
CA ASN A 49 11.91 4.91 -13.65
C ASN A 49 11.16 5.60 -14.81
N ASN A 50 9.83 5.59 -14.76
CA ASN A 50 8.97 6.15 -15.79
C ASN A 50 8.10 7.25 -15.18
N ALA A 51 8.44 8.51 -15.48
CA ALA A 51 7.80 9.70 -14.89
C ALA A 51 6.27 9.68 -15.06
N PHE A 52 5.77 9.33 -16.26
CA PHE A 52 4.34 9.28 -16.54
C PHE A 52 3.60 8.26 -15.65
N ILE A 53 4.16 7.05 -15.50
CA ILE A 53 3.58 6.02 -14.63
C ILE A 53 3.66 6.44 -13.15
N ILE A 54 4.79 7.02 -12.74
CA ILE A 54 4.98 7.51 -11.37
C ILE A 54 3.94 8.57 -11.04
N GLU A 55 3.72 9.54 -11.93
CA GLU A 55 2.70 10.59 -11.75
C GLU A 55 1.29 10.02 -11.68
N GLY A 56 0.92 9.10 -12.57
CA GLY A 56 -0.40 8.46 -12.55
C GLY A 56 -0.66 7.69 -11.24
N ILE A 57 0.34 6.96 -10.74
CA ILE A 57 0.23 6.27 -9.44
C ILE A 57 0.12 7.29 -8.32
N ASN A 58 0.93 8.36 -8.32
CA ASN A 58 0.85 9.41 -7.30
C ASN A 58 -0.53 10.09 -7.25
N ASP A 59 -1.16 10.34 -8.40
CA ASP A 59 -2.51 10.90 -8.44
C ASP A 59 -3.56 9.92 -7.90
N ALA A 60 -3.49 8.65 -8.30
CA ALA A 60 -4.36 7.61 -7.75
C ALA A 60 -4.19 7.49 -6.23
N LEU A 61 -2.96 7.52 -5.73
CA LEU A 61 -2.69 7.52 -4.30
C LEU A 61 -3.27 8.77 -3.61
N ARG A 62 -3.19 9.96 -4.22
CA ARG A 62 -3.76 11.20 -3.66
C ARG A 62 -5.28 11.10 -3.54
N ARG A 63 -5.96 10.57 -4.55
CA ARG A 63 -7.43 10.38 -4.56
C ARG A 63 -7.90 9.36 -3.52
N LEU A 64 -7.06 8.38 -3.21
CA LEU A 64 -7.35 7.32 -2.24
C LEU A 64 -6.94 7.67 -0.80
N SER A 65 -6.31 8.81 -0.53
CA SER A 65 -5.73 9.14 0.78
C SER A 65 -6.73 9.03 1.92
N ARG A 66 -7.90 9.68 1.79
CA ARG A 66 -8.98 9.65 2.79
C ARG A 66 -9.54 8.25 3.03
N ALA A 67 -9.63 7.46 1.96
CA ALA A 67 -10.16 6.12 2.06
C ALA A 67 -9.15 5.20 2.77
N ARG A 68 -7.87 5.26 2.39
CA ARG A 68 -6.80 4.51 3.04
C ARG A 68 -6.57 4.89 4.51
N TRP A 69 -6.94 6.09 4.93
CA TRP A 69 -6.95 6.47 6.34
C TRP A 69 -7.79 5.51 7.21
N LEU A 70 -8.87 4.97 6.65
CA LEU A 70 -9.74 4.02 7.35
C LEU A 70 -9.13 2.61 7.50
N ASP A 71 -8.05 2.32 6.77
CA ASP A 71 -7.38 1.01 6.73
C ASP A 71 -5.98 1.07 7.36
N ARG A 72 -5.73 2.01 8.28
CA ARG A 72 -4.38 2.25 8.85
C ARG A 72 -4.07 1.47 10.13
N ALA A 73 -4.98 0.61 10.58
CA ALA A 73 -4.83 -0.10 11.85
C ALA A 73 -3.52 -0.93 11.87
N PRO A 74 -2.80 -1.00 13.01
CA PRO A 74 -1.62 -1.86 13.13
C PRO A 74 -1.90 -3.33 12.85
N SER A 75 -3.14 -3.78 13.10
CA SER A 75 -3.62 -5.12 12.79
C SER A 75 -3.94 -5.36 11.32
N ASN A 76 -3.76 -4.35 10.44
CA ASN A 76 -4.04 -4.53 9.02
C ASN A 76 -3.05 -5.55 8.41
N PRO A 77 -3.54 -6.65 7.81
CA PRO A 77 -2.68 -7.64 7.15
C PRO A 77 -1.85 -7.06 6.00
N ALA A 78 -2.20 -5.88 5.47
CA ALA A 78 -1.42 -5.15 4.46
C ALA A 78 0.06 -4.98 4.82
N TRP A 79 0.40 -4.89 6.11
CA TRP A 79 1.81 -4.77 6.54
C TRP A 79 2.63 -6.01 6.25
N ASP A 80 2.05 -7.19 6.44
CA ASP A 80 2.72 -8.46 6.14
C ASP A 80 2.73 -8.70 4.63
N GLU A 81 1.64 -8.36 3.94
CA GLU A 81 1.56 -8.38 2.47
C GLU A 81 2.68 -7.52 1.84
N HIS A 82 2.97 -6.32 2.39
CA HIS A 82 4.08 -5.47 1.93
C HIS A 82 5.44 -6.13 2.12
N ARG A 83 5.66 -6.82 3.24
CA ARG A 83 6.89 -7.56 3.52
C ARG A 83 7.09 -8.71 2.56
N GLU A 84 6.05 -9.48 2.27
CA GLU A 84 6.09 -10.58 1.31
C GLU A 84 6.44 -10.10 -0.11
N ILE A 85 5.82 -9.01 -0.56
CA ILE A 85 6.14 -8.38 -1.85
C ILE A 85 7.62 -7.97 -1.87
N PHE A 86 8.12 -7.36 -0.80
CA PHE A 86 9.52 -6.97 -0.71
C PHE A 86 10.47 -8.16 -0.75
N VAL A 87 10.15 -9.26 -0.04
CA VAL A 87 10.97 -10.48 -0.07
C VAL A 87 11.09 -11.03 -1.49
N ALA A 88 9.98 -11.07 -2.25
CA ALA A 88 9.99 -11.48 -3.65
C ALA A 88 10.82 -10.53 -4.54
N LEU A 89 10.75 -9.22 -4.30
CA LEU A 89 11.60 -8.25 -5.02
C LEU A 89 13.08 -8.43 -4.70
N ARG A 90 13.43 -8.66 -3.42
CA ARG A 90 14.81 -8.87 -2.98
C ARG A 90 15.39 -10.18 -3.52
N SER A 91 14.59 -11.23 -3.64
CA SER A 91 14.98 -12.48 -4.30
C SER A 91 15.01 -12.39 -5.83
N ARG A 92 14.70 -11.21 -6.40
CA ARG A 92 14.59 -10.96 -7.85
C ARG A 92 13.49 -11.78 -8.53
N ASP A 93 12.57 -12.35 -7.77
CA ASP A 93 11.38 -13.04 -8.28
C ASP A 93 10.28 -12.02 -8.60
N THR A 94 10.44 -11.36 -9.75
CA THR A 94 9.55 -10.26 -10.13
C THR A 94 8.14 -10.75 -10.48
N ASP A 95 8.01 -11.96 -11.01
CA ASP A 95 6.71 -12.55 -11.31
C ASP A 95 5.93 -12.81 -10.02
N LYS A 96 6.59 -13.37 -9.00
CA LYS A 96 5.98 -13.53 -7.68
C LYS A 96 5.63 -12.19 -7.04
N ALA A 97 6.52 -11.20 -7.12
CA ALA A 97 6.25 -9.86 -6.59
C ALA A 97 5.03 -9.20 -7.27
N VAL A 98 4.85 -9.41 -8.57
CA VAL A 98 3.70 -8.92 -9.33
C VAL A 98 2.41 -9.63 -8.91
N GLU A 99 2.44 -10.95 -8.74
CA GLU A 99 1.31 -11.74 -8.26
C GLU A 99 0.87 -11.26 -6.88
N LEU A 100 1.81 -11.18 -5.93
CA LEU A 100 1.56 -10.73 -4.56
C LEU A 100 1.01 -9.29 -4.54
N LEU A 101 1.56 -8.39 -5.36
CA LEU A 101 1.05 -7.02 -5.44
C LEU A 101 -0.39 -6.98 -5.99
N ALA A 102 -0.72 -7.80 -7.00
CA ALA A 102 -2.07 -7.86 -7.53
C ALA A 102 -3.08 -8.34 -6.48
N THR A 103 -2.73 -9.39 -5.73
CA THR A 103 -3.52 -9.89 -4.60
C THR A 103 -3.69 -8.82 -3.53
N HIS A 104 -2.60 -8.20 -3.08
CA HIS A 104 -2.62 -7.11 -2.09
C HIS A 104 -3.57 -5.97 -2.49
N LEU A 105 -3.55 -5.53 -3.76
CA LEU A 105 -4.44 -4.47 -4.25
C LEU A 105 -5.91 -4.91 -4.25
N CYS A 106 -6.20 -6.17 -4.58
CA CYS A 106 -7.55 -6.73 -4.54
C CYS A 106 -8.08 -6.77 -3.10
N GLU A 107 -7.30 -7.36 -2.19
CA GLU A 107 -7.67 -7.50 -0.78
C GLU A 107 -7.80 -6.16 -0.09
N SER A 108 -6.87 -5.22 -0.32
CA SER A 108 -6.96 -3.85 0.21
C SER A 108 -8.23 -3.13 -0.26
N ARG A 109 -8.63 -3.34 -1.53
CA ARG A 109 -9.89 -2.79 -2.05
C ARG A 109 -11.10 -3.40 -1.34
N LEU A 110 -11.11 -4.72 -1.12
CA LEU A 110 -12.21 -5.41 -0.44
C LEU A 110 -12.34 -4.93 1.01
N ARG A 111 -11.24 -4.90 1.77
CA ARG A 111 -11.19 -4.39 3.15
C ARG A 111 -11.72 -2.96 3.24
N LEU A 112 -11.27 -2.09 2.34
CA LEU A 112 -11.71 -0.70 2.31
C LEU A 112 -13.21 -0.56 2.04
N LEU A 113 -13.75 -1.33 1.10
CA LEU A 113 -15.18 -1.35 0.80
C LEU A 113 -16.00 -1.88 1.99
N ASP A 114 -15.52 -2.91 2.67
CA ASP A 114 -16.15 -3.43 3.88
C ASP A 114 -16.19 -2.36 4.98
N THR A 115 -15.06 -1.72 5.29
CA THR A 115 -14.97 -0.65 6.30
C THR A 115 -15.93 0.51 6.00
N ILE A 116 -16.01 0.95 4.74
CA ILE A 116 -16.92 2.03 4.32
C ILE A 116 -18.38 1.61 4.47
N THR A 117 -18.73 0.39 4.05
CA THR A 117 -20.12 -0.08 4.08
C THR A 117 -20.60 -0.41 5.49
N SER A 118 -19.74 -1.00 6.32
CA SER A 118 -19.99 -1.28 7.74
C SER A 118 -20.17 0.00 8.55
N SER A 119 -19.38 1.05 8.27
CA SER A 119 -19.53 2.36 8.90
C SER A 119 -20.86 3.03 8.55
N LYS A 120 -21.34 2.90 7.30
CA LYS A 120 -22.66 3.42 6.90
C LYS A 120 -23.79 2.69 7.62
N ARG A 121 -23.69 1.37 7.77
CA ARG A 121 -24.68 0.55 8.49
C ARG A 121 -24.75 0.93 9.97
N SER A 122 -23.61 1.14 10.63
CA SER A 122 -23.58 1.51 12.05
C SER A 122 -24.18 2.89 12.32
N LEU A 123 -23.89 3.88 11.47
CA LEU A 123 -24.47 5.22 11.55
C LEU A 123 -26.00 5.19 11.35
N ARG A 124 -26.49 4.41 10.38
CA ARG A 124 -27.93 4.20 10.17
C ARG A 124 -28.59 3.49 11.35
N ALA A 125 -27.93 2.50 11.95
CA ALA A 125 -28.42 1.81 13.15
C ALA A 125 -28.52 2.73 14.38
N ARG A 126 -27.73 3.80 14.42
CA ARG A 126 -27.78 4.85 15.46
C ARG A 126 -28.78 5.97 15.14
N GLY A 127 -29.63 5.80 14.12
CA GLY A 127 -30.67 6.76 13.75
C GLY A 127 -30.16 8.01 13.02
N ILE A 128 -28.90 8.03 12.59
CA ILE A 128 -28.33 9.15 11.83
C ILE A 128 -28.66 8.93 10.35
N ALA A 129 -29.42 9.85 9.76
CA ALA A 129 -29.71 9.84 8.33
C ALA A 129 -28.44 10.18 7.54
N ILE A 130 -28.04 9.30 6.62
CA ILE A 130 -26.92 9.52 5.71
C ILE A 130 -27.52 9.70 4.31
N SER A 131 -27.44 10.92 3.77
CA SER A 131 -27.87 11.29 2.42
C SER A 131 -26.88 10.85 1.35
#